data_AF-A0A1Q3TKR3-F1
#
_entry.id   AF-A0A1Q3TKR3-F1
#
_cell.length_a   1.000
_cell.length_b   1.000
_cell.length_c   1.000
_cell.angle_alpha   90.00
_cell.angle_beta   90.00
_cell.angle_gamma   90.00
#
_symmetry.space_group_name_H-M   'P 1'
#
loop_
_entity.id
_entity.type
_entity.pdbx_description
1 polymer ?
#
loop_
_entity_poly.entity_id
_entity_poly.type
_entity_poly.pdbx_seq_one_letter_code
_entity_poly.pdbx_strand_id
1 'polypeptide(L)'
;MPMGTTHRRLNTALSVPLAAGTLWLKWDAGFVVSLLAGYHFATYFMNPDLDLNSLGYKSWGWLRFIWWPYQKVLAHRCFLSHFPVISTLLRVIYLLWFPALLLLVFGGSVQAAARDAIFDWFPVTWPFLLVFVIGMIISDSLHAIFDTSSTELKRLFRGSRRRKRARDENFFEHHNQAPPAWAYRRTRSR
;
A
#
# COMPACT_ATOMS: atom_id res chain seq x y z
N MET A 1 8.22 9.16 3.05
CA MET A 1 7.46 7.95 3.46
C MET A 1 8.45 6.88 3.92
N PRO A 2 8.08 5.85 4.71
CA PRO A 2 8.90 4.64 4.74
C PRO A 2 9.14 4.21 3.28
N MET A 3 10.35 3.78 2.95
CA MET A 3 10.65 3.40 1.57
C MET A 3 9.66 2.29 1.15
N GLY A 4 9.13 2.31 -0.08
CA GLY A 4 8.16 1.28 -0.55
C GLY A 4 8.67 -0.17 -0.39
N THR A 5 9.99 -0.33 -0.21
CA THR A 5 10.64 -1.58 0.18
C THR A 5 10.23 -2.10 1.56
N THR A 6 10.00 -1.23 2.55
CA THR A 6 9.62 -1.61 3.92
C THR A 6 8.22 -2.21 3.96
N HIS A 7 7.24 -1.55 3.32
CA HIS A 7 5.86 -2.05 3.24
C HIS A 7 5.81 -3.39 2.51
N ARG A 8 6.56 -3.54 1.42
CA ARG A 8 6.66 -4.79 0.66
C ARG A 8 7.25 -5.95 1.49
N ARG A 9 8.34 -5.69 2.22
CA ARG A 9 8.96 -6.68 3.11
C ARG A 9 8.02 -7.09 4.24
N LEU A 10 7.31 -6.12 4.83
CA LEU A 10 6.36 -6.38 5.91
C LEU A 10 5.16 -7.21 5.42
N ASN A 11 4.57 -6.87 4.27
CA ASN A 11 3.54 -7.71 3.64
C ASN A 11 4.07 -9.12 3.38
N THR A 12 5.26 -9.24 2.80
CA THR A 12 5.84 -10.57 2.53
C THR A 12 6.06 -11.38 3.80
N ALA A 13 6.48 -10.75 4.91
CA ALA A 13 6.60 -11.45 6.19
C ALA A 13 5.24 -11.94 6.71
N LEU A 14 4.16 -11.18 6.46
CA LEU A 14 2.80 -11.51 6.90
C LEU A 14 2.12 -12.60 6.07
N SER A 15 2.68 -12.99 4.92
CA SER A 15 2.15 -14.15 4.21
C SER A 15 2.38 -15.46 4.94
N VAL A 16 3.41 -15.55 5.79
CA VAL A 16 3.70 -16.75 6.60
C VAL A 16 2.59 -17.02 7.62
N PRO A 17 2.21 -16.09 8.52
CA PRO A 17 1.09 -16.31 9.42
C PRO A 17 -0.25 -16.43 8.67
N LEU A 18 -0.42 -15.77 7.53
CA LEU A 18 -1.61 -15.95 6.69
C LEU A 18 -1.72 -17.41 6.19
N ALA A 19 -0.63 -17.95 5.62
CA ALA A 19 -0.56 -19.33 5.17
C ALA A 19 -0.81 -20.31 6.33
N ALA A 20 -0.11 -20.13 7.45
CA ALA A 20 -0.27 -20.97 8.63
C ALA A 20 -1.71 -20.95 9.16
N GLY A 21 -2.35 -19.77 9.21
CA GLY A 21 -3.74 -19.62 9.61
C GLY A 21 -4.70 -20.38 8.69
N THR A 22 -4.54 -20.26 7.36
CA THR A 22 -5.39 -20.98 6.41
C THR A 22 -5.22 -22.50 6.46
N LEU A 23 -3.99 -22.98 6.65
CA LEU A 23 -3.71 -24.41 6.81
C LEU A 23 -4.26 -24.94 8.14
N TRP A 24 -4.16 -24.16 9.22
CA TRP A 24 -4.74 -24.51 10.52
C TRP A 24 -6.27 -24.61 10.45
N LEU A 25 -6.91 -23.73 9.66
CA LEU A 25 -8.33 -23.79 9.34
C LEU A 25 -8.71 -24.90 8.34
N LYS A 26 -7.75 -25.74 7.94
CA LYS A 26 -7.92 -26.88 7.03
C LYS A 26 -8.52 -26.49 5.68
N TRP A 27 -8.14 -25.33 5.16
CA TRP A 27 -8.52 -24.93 3.80
C TRP A 27 -7.93 -25.92 2.78
N ASP A 28 -8.64 -26.09 1.67
CA ASP A 28 -8.12 -26.82 0.52
C ASP A 28 -6.80 -26.20 0.02
N ALA A 29 -5.84 -27.05 -0.36
CA ALA A 29 -4.51 -26.60 -0.75
C ALA A 29 -4.55 -25.67 -1.98
N GLY A 30 -5.45 -25.91 -2.94
CA GLY A 30 -5.63 -25.06 -4.10
C GLY A 30 -6.13 -23.66 -3.73
N PHE A 31 -7.01 -23.54 -2.74
CA PHE A 31 -7.45 -22.24 -2.22
C PHE A 31 -6.34 -21.52 -1.45
N VAL A 32 -5.55 -22.22 -0.65
CA VAL A 32 -4.39 -21.62 0.04
C VAL A 32 -3.39 -21.07 -0.96
N VAL A 33 -3.04 -21.86 -1.99
CA VAL A 33 -2.13 -21.42 -3.05
C VAL A 33 -2.70 -20.21 -3.79
N SER A 34 -3.99 -20.24 -4.14
CA SER A 34 -4.65 -19.13 -4.85
C SER A 34 -4.65 -17.85 -4.02
N LEU A 35 -4.94 -17.95 -2.71
CA LEU A 35 -4.93 -16.83 -1.78
C LEU A 35 -3.53 -16.19 -1.71
N LEU A 36 -2.49 -17.02 -1.51
CA LEU A 36 -1.12 -16.55 -1.39
C LEU A 36 -0.59 -15.97 -2.71
N ALA A 37 -0.96 -16.58 -3.84
CA ALA A 37 -0.64 -16.07 -5.17
C ALA A 37 -1.23 -14.67 -5.37
N GLY A 38 -2.51 -14.46 -5.04
CA GLY A 38 -3.14 -13.15 -5.13
C GLY A 38 -2.52 -12.13 -4.18
N TYR A 39 -2.25 -12.55 -2.94
CA TYR A 39 -1.60 -11.72 -1.93
C TYR A 39 -0.21 -11.24 -2.37
N HIS A 40 0.61 -12.13 -2.94
CA HIS A 40 1.92 -11.77 -3.48
C HIS A 40 1.82 -10.96 -4.76
N PHE A 41 0.90 -11.30 -5.66
CA PHE A 41 0.69 -10.55 -6.88
C PHE A 41 0.36 -9.08 -6.61
N ALA A 42 -0.57 -8.80 -5.67
CA ALA A 42 -0.84 -7.43 -5.23
C ALA A 42 0.39 -6.78 -4.56
N THR A 43 1.09 -7.49 -3.68
CA THR A 43 2.27 -6.96 -2.97
C THR A 43 3.39 -6.49 -3.91
N TYR A 44 3.63 -7.23 -5.00
CA TYR A 44 4.79 -7.01 -5.88
C TYR A 44 4.47 -6.30 -7.18
N PHE A 45 3.30 -6.57 -7.77
CA PHE A 45 2.94 -6.11 -9.11
C PHE A 45 1.77 -5.12 -9.08
N MET A 46 0.78 -5.33 -8.22
CA MET A 46 -0.47 -4.57 -8.28
C MET A 46 -0.77 -3.78 -7.01
N ASN A 47 0.28 -3.18 -6.43
CA ASN A 47 0.17 -2.44 -5.18
C ASN A 47 -0.59 -1.10 -5.36
N PRO A 48 -1.03 -0.45 -4.26
CA PRO A 48 -1.78 0.80 -4.35
C PRO A 48 -1.00 1.94 -5.02
N ASP A 49 0.34 1.92 -4.93
CA ASP A 49 1.24 2.93 -5.51
C ASP A 49 1.46 2.77 -7.04
N LEU A 50 0.61 2.03 -7.75
CA LEU A 50 0.81 1.75 -9.18
C LEU A 50 0.58 2.99 -10.06
N ASP A 51 -0.15 3.97 -9.54
CA ASP A 51 -0.33 5.30 -10.12
C ASP A 51 0.97 6.14 -10.07
N LEU A 52 1.94 5.73 -9.26
CA LEU A 52 3.27 6.35 -9.12
C LEU A 52 4.37 5.59 -9.85
N ASN A 53 5.52 6.24 -9.99
CA ASN A 53 6.79 5.58 -10.36
C ASN A 53 7.36 4.76 -9.18
N SER A 54 6.54 3.86 -8.65
CA SER A 54 6.81 3.00 -7.49
C SER A 54 7.54 1.72 -7.88
N LEU A 55 7.90 0.91 -6.87
CA LEU A 55 8.47 -0.41 -7.11
C LEU A 55 7.48 -1.33 -7.83
N GLY A 56 6.18 -1.25 -7.51
CA GLY A 56 5.16 -2.06 -8.17
C GLY A 56 5.09 -1.78 -9.67
N TYR A 57 5.06 -0.50 -10.05
CA TYR A 57 5.12 -0.09 -11.45
C TYR A 57 6.37 -0.59 -12.18
N LYS A 58 7.54 -0.57 -11.50
CA LYS A 58 8.80 -1.06 -12.06
C LYS A 58 8.86 -2.59 -12.17
N SER A 59 8.15 -3.34 -11.31
CA SER A 59 8.12 -4.81 -11.34
C SER A 59 7.53 -5.36 -12.63
N TRP A 60 6.68 -4.60 -13.34
CA TRP A 60 6.14 -5.00 -14.64
C TRP A 60 7.17 -5.00 -15.77
N GLY A 61 8.35 -4.41 -15.56
CA GLY A 61 9.41 -4.38 -16.56
C GLY A 61 8.95 -3.73 -17.87
N TRP A 62 8.95 -4.49 -18.96
CA TRP A 62 8.48 -4.00 -20.26
C TRP A 62 6.97 -3.78 -20.29
N LEU A 63 6.18 -4.62 -19.62
CA LEU A 63 4.71 -4.57 -19.58
C LEU A 63 4.14 -3.35 -18.82
N ARG A 64 5.01 -2.51 -18.24
CA ARG A 64 4.59 -1.27 -17.56
C ARG A 64 3.84 -0.30 -18.48
N PHE A 65 4.02 -0.41 -19.80
CA PHE A 65 3.28 0.43 -20.76
C PHE A 65 1.76 0.25 -20.63
N ILE A 66 1.29 -0.92 -20.21
CA ILE A 66 -0.13 -1.19 -19.96
C ILE A 66 -0.65 -0.25 -18.87
N TRP A 67 0.16 0.11 -17.89
CA TRP A 67 -0.21 0.99 -16.79
C TRP A 67 -0.01 2.48 -17.08
N TRP A 68 0.60 2.83 -18.21
CA TRP A 68 0.82 4.23 -18.57
C TRP A 68 -0.49 5.03 -18.76
N PRO A 69 -1.52 4.51 -19.46
CA PRO A 69 -2.83 5.17 -19.54
C PRO A 69 -3.49 5.30 -18.17
N TYR A 70 -3.42 4.24 -17.35
CA TYR A 70 -3.93 4.23 -15.98
C TYR A 70 -3.35 5.37 -15.14
N GLN A 71 -2.03 5.57 -15.18
CA GLN A 71 -1.33 6.67 -14.48
C GLN A 71 -1.75 8.06 -14.96
N LYS A 72 -2.13 8.20 -16.24
CA LYS A 72 -2.53 9.49 -16.82
C LYS A 72 -3.96 9.87 -16.47
N VAL A 73 -4.86 8.90 -16.38
CA VAL A 73 -6.28 9.12 -16.13
C VAL A 73 -6.58 9.26 -14.63
N LEU A 74 -5.91 8.48 -13.79
CA LEU A 74 -6.16 8.51 -12.34
C LEU A 74 -5.21 9.52 -11.68
N ALA A 75 -5.76 10.71 -11.40
CA ALA A 75 -5.03 11.75 -10.68
C ALA A 75 -4.68 11.33 -9.25
N HIS A 76 -3.44 11.63 -8.90
CA HIS A 76 -2.77 11.26 -7.67
C HIS A 76 -3.53 11.79 -6.43
N ARG A 77 -3.93 10.90 -5.51
CA ARG A 77 -4.71 11.14 -4.25
C ARG A 77 -6.25 11.18 -4.35
N CYS A 78 -6.84 10.48 -5.32
CA CYS A 78 -8.27 10.23 -5.30
C CYS A 78 -8.68 9.42 -4.04
N PHE A 79 -9.78 9.80 -3.39
CA PHE A 79 -10.41 9.13 -2.23
C PHE A 79 -10.56 7.60 -2.42
N LEU A 80 -10.57 7.12 -3.67
CA LEU A 80 -10.63 5.71 -4.05
C LEU A 80 -9.41 4.87 -3.61
N SER A 81 -8.22 5.46 -3.51
CA SER A 81 -7.04 4.76 -2.97
C SER A 81 -7.12 4.55 -1.45
N HIS A 82 -8.10 5.15 -0.77
CA HIS A 82 -8.41 4.90 0.64
C HIS A 82 -9.33 3.68 0.84
N PHE A 83 -9.92 3.13 -0.24
CA PHE A 83 -10.72 1.92 -0.22
C PHE A 83 -9.97 0.79 -0.92
N PRO A 84 -9.20 -0.03 -0.18
CA PRO A 84 -8.41 -1.13 -0.74
C PRO A 84 -9.23 -1.97 -1.72
N VAL A 85 -10.42 -2.41 -1.30
CA VAL A 85 -11.34 -3.22 -2.11
C VAL A 85 -11.65 -2.60 -3.47
N ILE A 86 -12.15 -1.36 -3.50
CA ILE A 86 -12.56 -0.70 -4.75
C ILE A 86 -11.35 -0.51 -5.66
N SER A 87 -10.22 -0.11 -5.06
CA SER A 87 -8.98 0.11 -5.81
C SER A 87 -8.47 -1.19 -6.44
N THR A 88 -8.51 -2.32 -5.72
CA THR A 88 -8.09 -3.63 -6.21
C THR A 88 -8.97 -4.06 -7.37
N LEU A 89 -10.29 -3.97 -7.22
CA LEU A 89 -11.25 -4.37 -8.26
C LEU A 89 -11.08 -3.56 -9.53
N LEU A 90 -10.89 -2.23 -9.43
CA LEU A 90 -10.66 -1.38 -10.59
C LEU A 90 -9.37 -1.78 -11.33
N ARG A 91 -8.28 -2.05 -10.62
CA ARG A 91 -7.02 -2.52 -11.24
C ARG A 91 -7.15 -3.90 -11.88
N VAL A 92 -7.90 -4.82 -11.27
CA VAL A 92 -8.21 -6.14 -11.87
C VAL A 92 -9.01 -5.96 -13.16
N ILE A 93 -10.09 -5.17 -13.13
CA ILE A 93 -10.93 -4.89 -14.31
C ILE A 93 -10.08 -4.26 -15.41
N TYR A 94 -9.25 -3.27 -15.08
CA TYR A 94 -8.36 -2.62 -16.03
C TYR A 94 -7.38 -3.60 -16.69
N LEU A 95 -6.75 -4.47 -15.88
CA LEU A 95 -5.80 -5.46 -16.35
C LEU A 95 -6.44 -6.52 -17.24
N LEU A 96 -7.69 -6.92 -16.97
CA LEU A 96 -8.45 -7.86 -17.79
C LEU A 96 -8.99 -7.22 -19.07
N TRP A 97 -9.33 -5.93 -19.03
CA TRP A 97 -9.88 -5.21 -20.17
C TRP A 97 -8.87 -5.06 -21.31
N PHE A 98 -7.59 -4.81 -21.00
CA PHE A 98 -6.55 -4.63 -22.02
C PHE A 98 -6.38 -5.85 -22.96
N PRO A 99 -6.14 -7.09 -22.47
CA PRO A 99 -6.05 -8.26 -23.34
C PRO A 99 -7.41 -8.62 -23.97
N ALA A 100 -8.53 -8.38 -23.29
CA ALA A 100 -9.86 -8.60 -23.88
C ALA A 100 -10.09 -7.71 -25.11
N LEU A 101 -9.67 -6.44 -25.05
CA LEU A 101 -9.73 -5.52 -26.18
C LEU A 101 -8.81 -5.96 -27.32
N LEU A 102 -7.58 -6.40 -27.03
CA LEU A 102 -6.68 -6.93 -28.06
C LEU A 102 -7.25 -8.17 -28.74
N LEU A 103 -7.85 -9.09 -27.97
CA LEU A 103 -8.52 -10.27 -28.51
C LEU A 103 -9.77 -9.89 -29.32
N LEU A 104 -10.48 -8.83 -28.93
CA LEU A 104 -11.63 -8.33 -29.69
C LEU A 104 -11.22 -7.79 -31.06
N VAL A 105 -10.14 -7.01 -31.11
CA VAL A 105 -9.70 -6.31 -32.33
C VAL A 105 -8.85 -7.20 -33.24
N PHE A 106 -8.02 -8.08 -32.68
CA PHE A 106 -7.01 -8.85 -33.42
C PHE A 106 -7.19 -10.38 -33.33
N GLY A 107 -8.21 -10.86 -32.59
CA GLY A 107 -8.28 -12.26 -32.19
C GLY A 107 -8.62 -13.26 -33.30
N GLY A 108 -9.40 -12.88 -34.32
CA GLY A 108 -9.80 -13.81 -35.39
C GLY A 108 -10.25 -15.18 -34.85
N SER A 109 -9.64 -16.27 -35.35
CA SER A 109 -9.90 -17.64 -34.86
C SER A 109 -9.47 -17.91 -33.41
N VAL A 110 -8.51 -17.16 -32.88
CA VAL A 110 -8.09 -17.23 -31.46
C VAL A 110 -9.23 -16.77 -30.54
N GLN A 111 -10.10 -15.88 -31.00
CA GLN A 111 -11.23 -15.39 -30.21
C GLN A 111 -12.23 -16.52 -29.90
N ALA A 112 -12.53 -17.39 -30.87
CA ALA A 112 -13.41 -18.53 -30.65
C ALA A 112 -12.78 -19.54 -29.67
N ALA A 113 -11.53 -19.91 -29.88
CA ALA A 113 -10.82 -20.83 -28.99
C ALA A 113 -10.71 -20.29 -27.55
N ALA A 114 -10.42 -18.99 -27.39
CA ALA A 114 -10.36 -18.34 -26.08
C ALA A 114 -11.74 -18.29 -25.41
N ARG A 115 -12.80 -18.01 -26.17
CA ARG A 115 -14.18 -18.05 -25.67
C ARG A 115 -14.53 -19.44 -25.14
N ASP A 116 -14.30 -20.47 -25.93
CA ASP A 116 -14.65 -21.85 -25.57
C ASP A 116 -13.86 -22.29 -24.33
N ALA A 117 -12.55 -22.01 -24.28
CA ALA A 117 -11.73 -22.25 -23.11
C ALA A 117 -12.24 -21.50 -21.86
N ILE A 118 -12.68 -20.24 -22.00
CA ILE A 118 -13.27 -19.52 -20.86
C ILE A 118 -14.54 -20.22 -20.39
N PHE A 119 -15.47 -20.58 -21.28
CA PHE A 119 -16.72 -21.22 -20.88
C PHE A 119 -16.52 -22.60 -20.24
N ASP A 120 -15.58 -23.39 -20.75
CA ASP A 120 -15.30 -24.73 -20.25
C ASP A 120 -14.63 -24.69 -18.86
N TRP A 121 -13.68 -23.78 -18.65
CA TRP A 121 -12.87 -23.73 -17.43
C TRP A 121 -13.44 -22.79 -16.36
N PHE A 122 -14.31 -21.84 -16.72
CA PHE A 122 -14.87 -20.87 -15.76
C PHE A 122 -15.55 -21.52 -14.55
N PRO A 123 -16.43 -22.55 -14.69
CA PRO A 123 -17.11 -23.17 -13.55
C PRO A 123 -16.17 -23.74 -12.48
N VAL A 124 -14.99 -24.20 -12.89
CA VAL A 124 -13.99 -24.77 -11.98
C VAL A 124 -13.03 -23.70 -11.46
N THR A 125 -12.70 -22.69 -12.26
CA THR A 125 -11.68 -21.68 -11.94
C THR A 125 -12.21 -20.49 -11.12
N TRP A 126 -13.48 -20.11 -11.26
CA TRP A 126 -14.03 -18.91 -10.59
C TRP A 126 -13.85 -18.89 -9.06
N PRO A 127 -13.97 -20.00 -8.30
CA PRO A 127 -13.78 -19.95 -6.86
C PRO A 127 -12.33 -19.61 -6.50
N PHE A 128 -11.36 -20.16 -7.25
CA PHE A 128 -9.94 -19.86 -7.08
C PHE A 128 -9.63 -18.39 -7.44
N LEU A 129 -10.24 -17.86 -8.51
CA LEU A 129 -10.11 -16.46 -8.88
C LEU A 129 -10.67 -15.52 -7.79
N LEU A 130 -11.78 -15.87 -7.15
CA LEU A 130 -12.30 -15.10 -6.03
C LEU A 130 -11.35 -15.12 -4.83
N VAL A 131 -10.84 -16.29 -4.46
CA VAL A 131 -9.87 -16.42 -3.37
C VAL A 131 -8.58 -15.67 -3.68
N PHE A 132 -8.14 -15.68 -4.94
CA PHE A 132 -7.02 -14.87 -5.41
C PHE A 132 -7.29 -13.37 -5.24
N VAL A 133 -8.45 -12.87 -5.66
CA VAL A 133 -8.84 -11.46 -5.47
C VAL A 133 -8.95 -11.10 -3.99
N ILE A 134 -9.46 -11.99 -3.14
CA ILE A 134 -9.47 -11.79 -1.68
C ILE A 134 -8.04 -11.63 -1.15
N GLY A 135 -7.10 -12.48 -1.60
CA GLY A 135 -5.69 -12.35 -1.25
C GLY A 135 -5.11 -10.99 -1.63
N MET A 136 -5.46 -10.49 -2.81
CA MET A 136 -5.06 -9.16 -3.27
C MET A 136 -5.62 -8.04 -2.38
N ILE A 137 -6.90 -8.12 -2.02
CA ILE A 137 -7.56 -7.15 -1.14
C ILE A 137 -6.90 -7.12 0.25
N ILE A 138 -6.56 -8.29 0.82
CA ILE A 138 -5.86 -8.38 2.11
C ILE A 138 -4.49 -7.69 2.01
N SER A 139 -3.74 -7.93 0.94
CA SER A 139 -2.44 -7.31 0.70
C SER A 139 -2.52 -5.78 0.65
N ASP A 140 -3.47 -5.24 -0.12
CA ASP A 140 -3.67 -3.79 -0.24
C ASP A 140 -4.17 -3.16 1.06
N SER A 141 -5.01 -3.87 1.81
CA SER A 141 -5.51 -3.42 3.11
C SER A 141 -4.38 -3.29 4.12
N LEU A 142 -3.47 -4.27 4.19
CA LEU A 142 -2.28 -4.19 5.03
C LEU A 142 -1.38 -3.03 4.62
N HIS A 143 -1.20 -2.81 3.32
CA HIS A 143 -0.45 -1.65 2.83
C HIS A 143 -1.04 -0.32 3.35
N ALA A 144 -2.36 -0.15 3.23
CA ALA A 144 -3.07 1.04 3.72
C ALA A 144 -2.99 1.21 5.26
N ILE A 145 -3.10 0.10 6.01
CA ILE A 145 -2.95 0.10 7.47
C ILE A 145 -1.54 0.54 7.88
N PHE A 146 -0.50 0.06 7.18
CA PHE A 146 0.87 0.44 7.50
C PHE A 146 1.18 1.88 7.13
N ASP A 147 0.62 2.40 6.03
CA ASP A 147 0.82 3.79 5.64
C ASP A 147 0.20 4.76 6.66
N THR A 148 -1.04 4.49 7.08
CA THR A 148 -1.74 5.27 8.13
C THR A 148 -1.03 5.19 9.48
N SER A 149 -0.66 3.98 9.92
CA SER A 149 0.03 3.77 11.21
C SER A 149 1.38 4.50 11.26
N SER A 150 2.15 4.49 10.17
CA SER A 150 3.45 5.18 10.11
C SER A 150 3.31 6.70 10.19
N THR A 151 2.19 7.24 9.71
CA THR A 151 1.89 8.67 9.71
C THR A 151 1.45 9.13 11.10
N GLU A 152 0.54 8.40 11.74
CA GLU A 152 0.09 8.70 13.11
C GLU A 152 1.23 8.56 14.13
N LEU A 153 2.04 7.51 14.02
CA LEU A 153 3.21 7.32 14.88
C LEU A 153 4.19 8.51 14.76
N LYS A 154 4.43 9.00 13.54
CA LYS A 154 5.27 10.19 13.31
C LYS A 154 4.66 11.46 13.89
N ARG A 155 3.34 11.64 13.82
CA ARG A 155 2.65 12.79 14.42
C ARG A 155 2.83 12.82 15.94
N LEU A 156 2.65 11.67 16.59
CA LEU A 156 2.85 11.53 18.04
C LEU A 156 4.29 11.85 18.46
N PHE A 157 5.30 11.28 17.78
CA PHE A 157 6.70 11.54 18.12
C PHE A 157 7.16 12.97 17.80
N ARG A 158 6.66 13.60 16.72
CA ARG A 158 6.95 15.01 16.40
C ARG A 158 6.33 15.96 17.42
N GLY A 159 5.10 15.69 17.88
CA GLY A 159 4.45 16.47 18.94
C GLY A 159 5.24 16.42 20.24
N SER A 160 5.76 15.25 20.62
CA SER A 160 6.58 15.07 21.82
C SER A 160 7.93 15.81 21.74
N ARG A 161 8.62 15.78 20.58
CA ARG A 161 9.85 16.57 20.37
C ARG A 161 9.60 18.08 20.40
N ARG A 162 8.50 18.55 19.81
CA ARG A 162 8.14 19.98 19.83
C ARG A 162 7.83 20.47 21.24
N ARG A 163 7.12 19.68 22.04
CA ARG A 163 6.88 19.97 23.47
C ARG A 163 8.15 19.98 24.29
N LYS A 164 9.07 19.03 24.06
CA LYS A 164 10.37 19.01 24.74
C LYS A 164 11.20 20.25 24.40
N ARG A 165 11.28 20.62 23.12
CA ARG A 165 12.01 21.81 22.67
C ARG A 165 11.42 23.11 23.25
N ALA A 166 10.10 23.25 23.27
CA ALA A 166 9.44 24.41 23.90
C ALA A 166 9.69 24.48 25.42
N ARG A 167 9.75 23.33 26.11
CA ARG A 167 10.11 23.26 27.53
C ARG A 167 11.55 23.71 27.77
N ASP A 168 12.48 23.27 26.93
CA ASP A 168 13.89 23.62 27.04
C ASP A 168 14.12 25.10 26.71
N GLU A 169 13.45 25.65 25.69
CA GLU A 169 13.47 27.09 25.35
C GLU A 169 12.94 27.95 26.52
N ASN A 170 11.80 27.61 27.13
CA ASN A 170 11.28 28.31 28.32
C ASN A 170 12.22 28.21 29.53
N PHE A 171 12.90 27.08 29.72
CA PHE A 171 13.86 26.90 30.81
C PHE A 171 15.06 27.86 30.66
N PHE A 172 15.59 28.00 29.45
CA PHE A 172 16.66 28.95 29.17
C PHE A 172 16.20 30.41 29.26
N GLU A 173 14.99 30.76 28.81
CA GLU A 173 14.47 32.13 28.99
C GLU A 173 14.31 32.52 30.46
N HIS A 174 13.88 31.60 31.34
CA HIS A 174 13.78 31.88 32.77
C HIS A 174 15.13 31.90 33.50
N HIS A 175 16.14 31.15 33.03
CA HIS A 175 17.47 31.09 33.66
C HIS A 175 18.47 32.11 33.11
N ASN A 176 18.28 32.62 31.89
CA ASN A 176 19.11 33.69 31.30
C ASN A 176 18.50 35.10 31.43
N GLN A 177 17.43 35.27 32.21
CA GLN A 177 17.02 36.59 32.64
C GLN A 177 18.12 37.19 33.50
N ALA A 178 18.89 38.12 32.90
CA ALA A 178 19.88 38.90 33.62
C ALA A 178 19.22 39.51 34.86
N PRO A 179 19.86 39.43 36.04
CA PRO A 179 19.26 39.92 37.26
C PRO A 179 18.86 41.38 37.07
N PRO A 180 17.64 41.76 37.48
CA PRO A 180 17.12 43.10 37.23
C PRO A 180 18.06 44.15 37.83
N ALA A 181 18.17 45.32 37.18
CA ALA A 181 19.18 46.35 37.47
C ALA A 181 19.21 46.87 38.91
N TRP A 182 18.21 46.57 39.74
CA TRP A 182 18.22 46.85 41.18
C TRP A 182 19.12 45.90 41.99
N ALA A 183 19.41 44.70 41.50
CA ALA A 183 20.23 43.69 42.18
C ALA A 183 21.70 44.12 42.32
N TYR A 184 22.19 44.97 41.43
CA TYR A 184 23.53 45.55 41.49
C TYR A 184 23.62 46.79 42.40
N ARG A 185 22.52 47.21 43.03
CA ARG A 185 22.43 48.48 43.77
C ARG A 185 22.62 48.34 45.29
N ARG A 186 23.31 47.29 45.76
CA ARG A 186 23.60 47.07 47.19
C ARG A 186 25.07 46.80 47.49
N THR A 187 25.97 47.69 47.07
CA THR A 187 27.34 47.74 47.63
C THR A 187 27.94 49.13 47.44
N ARG A 188 27.32 50.17 48.05
CA ARG A 188 27.99 51.47 48.27
C ARG A 188 27.19 52.32 49.25
N SER A 189 27.37 52.06 50.55
CA SER A 189 27.21 53.07 51.59
C SER A 189 28.18 52.72 52.71
N ARG A 190 29.20 53.58 52.86
CA ARG A 190 30.07 53.67 54.01
C ARG A 190 29.29 54.18 55.22
#